data_AF-A0A929VSJ8-F1
#
_entry.id   AF-A0A929VSJ8-F1
#
_cell.length_a   1.000
_cell.length_b   1.000
_cell.length_c   1.000
_cell.angle_alpha   90.00
_cell.angle_beta   90.00
_cell.angle_gamma   90.00
#
_symmetry.space_group_name_H-M   'P 1'
#
loop_
_entity.id
_entity.type
_entity.pdbx_description
1 polymer ?
#
loop_
_entity_poly.entity_id
_entity_poly.type
_entity_poly.pdbx_seq_one_letter_code
_entity_poly.pdbx_strand_id
1 'polypeptide(L)'
;MSTEQFEKLFHDDVKGYLLSLNEIDKRLPETPDIDEQWAKAGRLFLADGMREFQNYPTVPFGWCMYMGMAIAKYWDEDWTLYSKVENLYVYLRDKRGFDNMDDYIREKVLLLPSEASN
;
A
#
# COMPACT_ATOMS: atom_id res chain seq x y z
N MET A 1 19.93 -4.32 -18.29
CA MET A 1 19.20 -3.24 -17.60
C MET A 1 19.58 -3.35 -16.13
N SER A 2 20.05 -2.28 -15.48
CA SER A 2 20.25 -2.31 -14.03
C SER A 2 18.89 -2.30 -13.31
N THR A 3 18.85 -2.72 -12.05
CA THR A 3 17.63 -2.63 -11.22
C THR A 3 17.10 -1.21 -11.17
N GLU A 4 17.97 -0.21 -11.02
CA GLU A 4 17.59 1.22 -11.02
C GLU A 4 16.97 1.66 -12.35
N GLN A 5 17.51 1.19 -13.48
CA GLN A 5 16.96 1.50 -14.79
C GLN A 5 15.58 0.87 -14.99
N PHE A 6 15.39 -0.35 -14.49
CA PHE A 6 14.11 -1.05 -14.56
C PHE A 6 13.06 -0.38 -13.67
N GLU A 7 13.41 -0.05 -12.42
CA GLU A 7 12.53 0.65 -11.48
C GLU A 7 12.08 2.01 -12.04
N LYS A 8 13.02 2.78 -12.59
CA LYS A 8 12.71 4.05 -13.24
C LYS A 8 11.75 3.88 -14.42
N LEU A 9 12.01 2.90 -15.30
CA LEU A 9 11.14 2.61 -16.43
C LEU A 9 9.73 2.25 -15.97
N PHE A 10 9.63 1.33 -15.01
CA PHE A 10 8.36 0.88 -14.46
C PHE A 10 7.57 2.03 -13.82
N HIS A 11 8.25 2.86 -13.01
CA HIS A 11 7.66 4.04 -12.41
C HIS A 11 7.12 5.02 -13.46
N ASP A 12 7.92 5.32 -14.49
CA ASP A 12 7.53 6.25 -15.56
C ASP A 12 6.34 5.71 -16.38
N ASP A 13 6.30 4.40 -16.65
CA ASP A 13 5.21 3.75 -17.36
C ASP A 13 3.89 3.78 -16.57
N VAL A 14 3.92 3.40 -15.28
CA VAL A 14 2.73 3.44 -14.41
C VAL A 14 2.23 4.87 -14.25
N LYS A 15 3.13 5.83 -14.05
CA LYS A 15 2.78 7.25 -13.99
C LYS A 15 2.15 7.73 -15.30
N GLY A 16 2.74 7.38 -16.44
CA GLY A 16 2.23 7.74 -17.75
C GLY A 16 0.82 7.17 -18.01
N TYR A 17 0.61 5.91 -17.61
CA TYR A 17 -0.68 5.25 -17.71
C TYR A 17 -1.76 5.95 -16.86
N LEU A 18 -1.51 6.18 -15.58
CA LEU A 18 -2.47 6.84 -14.67
C LEU A 18 -2.74 8.30 -15.06
N LEU A 19 -1.72 9.02 -15.55
CA LEU A 19 -1.90 10.36 -16.13
C LEU A 19 -2.81 10.33 -17.35
N SER A 20 -2.68 9.32 -18.22
CA SER A 20 -3.53 9.19 -19.41
C SER A 20 -5.01 8.96 -19.07
N LEU A 21 -5.28 8.39 -17.89
CA LEU A 21 -6.63 8.18 -17.35
C LEU A 21 -7.15 9.38 -16.55
N ASN A 22 -6.34 10.42 -16.34
CA ASN A 22 -6.67 11.57 -15.50
C ASN A 22 -6.98 11.20 -14.03
N GLU A 23 -6.35 10.13 -13.53
CA GLU A 23 -6.48 9.65 -12.15
C GLU A 23 -5.43 10.26 -11.20
N ILE A 24 -4.37 10.87 -11.76
CA ILE A 24 -3.32 11.55 -11.01
C ILE A 24 -2.93 12.88 -11.66
N ASP A 25 -2.34 13.77 -10.87
CA ASP A 25 -1.78 15.03 -11.36
C ASP A 25 -0.41 14.87 -12.01
N LYS A 26 -0.06 15.77 -12.94
CA LYS A 26 1.25 15.80 -13.62
C LYS A 26 2.43 15.83 -12.63
N ARG A 27 2.24 16.55 -11.52
CA ARG A 27 3.17 16.62 -10.42
C ARG A 27 2.69 15.71 -9.30
N LEU A 28 3.46 14.66 -9.03
CA LEU A 28 3.25 13.82 -7.86
C LEU A 28 3.66 14.60 -6.60
N PRO A 29 2.97 14.40 -5.47
CA PRO A 29 3.37 15.00 -4.20
C PRO A 29 4.70 14.43 -3.73
N GLU A 30 5.53 15.27 -3.12
CA GLU A 30 6.76 14.87 -2.44
C GLU A 30 6.41 14.62 -0.96
N THR A 31 6.37 13.35 -0.54
CA THR A 31 5.95 12.93 0.81
C THR A 31 7.02 12.09 1.51
N PRO A 32 8.18 12.69 1.85
CA PRO A 32 9.32 11.95 2.41
C PRO A 32 9.00 11.28 3.75
N ASP A 33 8.04 11.82 4.51
CA ASP A 33 7.55 11.27 5.77
C ASP A 33 6.72 9.98 5.56
N ILE A 34 5.87 9.96 4.53
CA ILE A 34 5.14 8.74 4.11
C ILE A 34 6.14 7.71 3.59
N ASP A 35 7.12 8.11 2.79
CA ASP A 35 8.11 7.20 2.19
C ASP A 35 8.93 6.49 3.27
N GLU A 36 9.35 7.19 4.33
CA GLU A 36 10.07 6.60 5.45
C GLU A 36 9.22 5.53 6.16
N GLN A 37 7.93 5.79 6.28
CA GLN A 37 6.97 4.92 6.97
C GLN A 37 6.63 3.71 6.12
N TRP A 38 6.47 3.90 4.81
CA TRP A 38 6.38 2.83 3.84
C TRP A 38 7.62 1.93 3.87
N ALA A 39 8.83 2.49 3.92
CA ALA A 39 10.06 1.71 4.00
C ALA A 39 10.11 0.83 5.26
N LYS A 40 9.58 1.30 6.40
CA LYS A 40 9.48 0.53 7.65
C LYS A 40 8.44 -0.59 7.54
N ALA A 41 7.24 -0.27 7.06
CA ALA A 41 6.13 -1.21 6.90
C ALA A 41 6.45 -2.29 5.83
N GLY A 42 6.92 -1.86 4.67
CA GLY A 42 7.25 -2.70 3.51
C GLY A 42 8.28 -3.78 3.82
N ARG A 43 9.30 -3.49 4.64
CA ARG A 43 10.29 -4.51 5.04
C ARG A 43 9.66 -5.70 5.78
N LEU A 44 8.73 -5.45 6.70
CA LEU A 44 8.04 -6.53 7.42
C LEU A 44 7.00 -7.20 6.54
N PHE A 45 6.27 -6.42 5.74
CA PHE A 45 5.32 -6.95 4.77
C PHE A 45 5.98 -7.95 3.81
N LEU A 46 7.16 -7.61 3.27
CA LEU A 46 7.89 -8.49 2.35
C LEU A 46 8.24 -9.84 2.99
N ALA A 47 8.59 -9.88 4.28
CA ALA A 47 8.91 -11.13 4.96
C ALA A 47 7.72 -12.09 5.02
N ASP A 48 6.52 -11.57 5.24
CA ASP A 48 5.29 -12.37 5.28
C ASP A 48 4.77 -12.65 3.85
N GLY A 49 4.75 -11.65 2.96
CA GLY A 49 4.29 -11.79 1.57
C GLY A 49 5.15 -12.74 0.72
N MET A 50 6.46 -12.82 0.96
CA MET A 50 7.33 -13.77 0.26
C MET A 50 7.04 -15.23 0.58
N ARG A 51 6.40 -15.53 1.73
CA ARG A 51 5.96 -16.89 2.06
C ARG A 51 4.84 -17.35 1.13
N GLU A 52 3.90 -16.46 0.85
CA GLU A 52 2.76 -16.74 -0.01
C GLU A 52 3.08 -16.62 -1.51
N PHE A 53 4.13 -15.87 -1.86
CA PHE A 53 4.49 -15.60 -3.25
C PHE A 53 4.71 -16.86 -4.10
N GLN A 54 5.23 -17.95 -3.51
CA GLN A 54 5.48 -19.20 -4.25
C GLN A 54 4.19 -19.85 -4.74
N ASN A 55 3.12 -19.79 -3.95
CA ASN A 55 1.84 -20.43 -4.27
C ASN A 55 0.88 -19.46 -4.98
N TYR A 56 0.95 -18.17 -4.63
CA TYR A 56 0.01 -17.13 -5.06
C TYR A 56 0.74 -15.83 -5.40
N PRO A 57 1.44 -15.75 -6.55
CA PRO A 57 2.33 -14.63 -6.85
C PRO A 57 1.61 -13.28 -6.98
N THR A 58 0.33 -13.26 -7.34
CA THR A 58 -0.46 -12.03 -7.50
C THR A 58 -1.03 -11.50 -6.18
N VAL A 59 -1.22 -12.37 -5.19
CA VAL A 59 -1.92 -12.03 -3.93
C VAL A 59 -1.11 -11.05 -3.06
N PRO A 60 0.20 -11.25 -2.82
CA PRO A 60 1.02 -10.28 -2.10
C PRO A 60 1.05 -8.90 -2.76
N PHE A 61 0.99 -8.82 -4.10
CA PHE A 61 0.92 -7.52 -4.76
C PHE A 61 -0.40 -6.80 -4.46
N GLY A 62 -1.52 -7.52 -4.47
CA GLY A 62 -2.83 -6.98 -4.08
C GLY A 62 -2.81 -6.46 -2.63
N TRP A 63 -2.32 -7.26 -1.69
CA TRP A 63 -2.19 -6.83 -0.30
C TRP A 63 -1.26 -5.63 -0.10
N CYS A 64 -0.18 -5.55 -0.89
CA CYS A 64 0.71 -4.39 -0.90
C CYS A 64 -0.05 -3.12 -1.34
N MET A 65 -0.88 -3.20 -2.37
CA MET A 65 -1.71 -2.07 -2.81
C MET A 65 -2.69 -1.62 -1.72
N TYR A 66 -3.38 -2.56 -1.06
CA TYR A 66 -4.26 -2.23 0.07
C TYR A 66 -3.50 -1.56 1.21
N MET A 67 -2.32 -2.07 1.57
CA MET A 67 -1.47 -1.44 2.58
C MET A 67 -1.11 0.00 2.19
N GLY A 68 -0.79 0.26 0.92
CA GLY A 68 -0.48 1.60 0.41
C GLY A 68 -1.67 2.55 0.57
N MET A 69 -2.86 2.11 0.16
CA MET A 69 -4.09 2.90 0.32
C MET A 69 -4.42 3.19 1.79
N ALA A 70 -4.21 2.21 2.68
CA ALA A 70 -4.43 2.39 4.11
C ALA A 70 -3.50 3.45 4.71
N ILE A 71 -2.22 3.41 4.36
CA ILE A 71 -1.24 4.40 4.83
C ILE A 71 -1.59 5.79 4.31
N ALA A 72 -1.92 5.92 3.02
CA ALA A 72 -2.36 7.20 2.45
C ALA A 72 -3.60 7.75 3.19
N LYS A 73 -4.60 6.89 3.45
CA LYS A 73 -5.81 7.29 4.18
C LYS A 73 -5.53 7.74 5.61
N TYR A 74 -4.63 7.07 6.32
CA TYR A 74 -4.22 7.47 7.66
C TYR A 74 -3.49 8.81 7.68
N TRP A 75 -2.70 9.12 6.65
CA TRP A 75 -2.08 10.44 6.52
C TRP A 75 -3.11 11.55 6.30
N ASP A 76 -4.12 11.28 5.49
CA ASP A 76 -5.23 12.20 5.23
C ASP A 76 -6.07 12.47 6.49
N GLU A 77 -6.32 11.45 7.32
CA GLU A 77 -7.17 11.55 8.53
C GLU A 77 -6.44 12.16 9.75
N ASP A 78 -5.30 11.61 10.16
CA ASP A 78 -4.53 12.11 11.30
C ASP A 78 -3.06 11.66 11.26
N TRP A 79 -2.28 12.30 10.40
CA TRP A 79 -0.84 12.05 10.32
C TRP A 79 -0.10 12.22 11.66
N THR A 80 -0.57 13.06 12.60
CA THR A 80 0.10 13.30 13.89
C THR A 80 0.00 12.09 14.81
N LEU A 81 -1.12 11.36 14.74
CA LEU A 81 -1.29 10.09 15.44
C LEU A 81 -0.52 8.97 14.74
N TYR A 82 -0.74 8.79 13.44
CA TYR A 82 -0.23 7.63 12.72
C TYR A 82 1.28 7.67 12.47
N SER A 83 1.89 8.85 12.38
CA SER A 83 3.36 8.98 12.33
C SER A 83 4.08 8.46 13.57
N LYS A 84 3.39 8.36 14.71
CA LYS A 84 3.92 7.82 15.97
C LYS A 84 3.76 6.31 16.10
N VAL A 85 3.00 5.68 15.21
CA VAL A 85 2.85 4.22 15.20
C VAL A 85 4.19 3.61 14.74
N GLU A 86 4.74 2.72 15.55
CA GLU A 86 6.06 2.12 15.29
C GLU A 86 6.12 1.38 13.95
N ASN A 87 5.05 0.64 13.63
CA ASN A 87 4.92 -0.04 12.34
C ASN A 87 3.47 -0.18 11.91
N LEU A 88 3.09 0.55 10.86
CA LEU A 88 1.71 0.56 10.35
C LEU A 88 1.28 -0.77 9.73
N TYR A 89 2.21 -1.54 9.14
CA TYR A 89 1.88 -2.87 8.63
C TYR A 89 1.48 -3.82 9.77
N VAL A 90 2.26 -3.88 10.85
CA VAL A 90 1.91 -4.70 12.03
C VAL A 90 0.59 -4.24 12.63
N TYR A 91 0.38 -2.92 12.74
CA TYR A 91 -0.88 -2.35 13.23
C TYR A 91 -2.09 -2.77 12.40
N LEU A 92 -1.96 -2.88 11.07
CA LEU A 92 -3.01 -3.33 10.16
C LEU A 92 -3.21 -4.86 10.22
N ARG A 93 -2.11 -5.61 10.09
CA ARG A 93 -2.10 -7.08 10.10
C ARG A 93 -2.70 -7.65 11.37
N ASP A 94 -2.35 -7.11 12.53
CA ASP A 94 -2.76 -7.68 13.82
C ASP A 94 -4.25 -7.48 14.12
N LYS A 95 -5.00 -6.75 13.28
CA LYS A 95 -6.46 -6.58 13.43
C LYS A 95 -7.26 -7.81 13.01
N ARG A 96 -6.83 -8.51 11.95
CA ARG A 96 -7.53 -9.69 11.40
C ARG A 96 -6.60 -10.79 10.87
N GLY A 97 -5.29 -10.66 11.07
CA GLY A 97 -4.29 -11.52 10.48
C GLY A 97 -3.85 -11.06 9.09
N PHE A 98 -2.83 -11.73 8.54
CA PHE A 98 -2.27 -11.41 7.23
C PHE A 98 -3.26 -11.69 6.10
N ASP A 99 -3.90 -12.86 6.12
CA ASP A 99 -4.77 -13.33 5.03
C ASP A 99 -6.04 -12.49 4.83
N ASN A 100 -6.53 -11.83 5.88
CA ASN A 100 -7.75 -11.02 5.85
C ASN A 100 -7.45 -9.51 6.02
N MET A 101 -6.20 -9.10 5.78
CA MET A 101 -5.76 -7.73 5.99
C MET A 101 -6.43 -6.76 5.01
N ASP A 102 -6.57 -7.15 3.75
CA ASP A 102 -7.29 -6.39 2.72
C ASP A 102 -8.76 -6.17 3.06
N ASP A 103 -9.46 -7.19 3.56
CA ASP A 103 -10.85 -7.04 4.00
C ASP A 103 -10.97 -6.04 5.16
N TYR A 104 -10.05 -6.10 6.13
CA TYR A 104 -9.99 -5.10 7.20
C TYR A 104 -9.76 -3.69 6.64
N ILE A 105 -8.76 -3.53 5.75
CA ILE A 105 -8.43 -2.24 5.16
C ILE A 105 -9.62 -1.68 4.39
N ARG A 106 -10.24 -2.48 3.52
CA ARG A 106 -11.40 -2.08 2.73
C ARG A 106 -12.56 -1.62 3.61
N GLU A 107 -12.96 -2.44 4.58
CA GLU A 107 -14.18 -2.20 5.37
C GLU A 107 -13.99 -1.15 6.48
N LYS A 108 -12.82 -1.14 7.13
CA LYS A 108 -12.60 -0.37 8.36
C LYS A 108 -11.70 0.84 8.18
N VAL A 109 -10.83 0.84 7.18
CA VAL A 109 -9.93 1.97 6.91
C VAL A 109 -10.46 2.83 5.76
N LEU A 110 -10.77 2.20 4.63
CA LEU A 110 -11.29 2.88 3.44
C LEU A 110 -12.81 3.10 3.50
N LEU A 111 -13.48 2.44 4.45
CA LEU A 111 -14.95 2.51 4.65
C LEU A 111 -15.74 2.16 3.39
N LEU A 112 -15.21 1.25 2.57
CA LEU A 112 -15.86 0.79 1.35
C LEU A 112 -16.80 -0.38 1.68
N PRO A 113 -17.99 -0.44 1.05
CA PRO A 113 -18.92 -1.55 1.26
C PRO A 113 -18.32 -2.85 0.75
N SER A 114 -18.61 -3.96 1.45
CA SER A 114 -18.42 -5.27 0.86
C SER A 114 -19.46 -5.46 -0.25
N GLU A 115 -19.06 -6.02 -1.38
CA GLU A 115 -19.90 -6.19 -2.60
C GLU A 115 -21.22 -6.97 -2.37
N ALA A 116 -21.47 -7.45 -1.16
CA ALA A 116 -22.72 -8.11 -0.75
C ALA A 116 -23.86 -7.13 -0.37
N SER A 117 -23.68 -5.81 -0.49
CA SER A 117 -24.70 -4.82 -0.14
C SER A 117 -25.34 -4.20 -1.39
N ASN A 118 -26.16 -4.99 -2.09
CA ASN A 118 -27.14 -4.49 -3.06
C ASN A 118 -28.56 -4.75 -2.53
#